data_AF-A0A9E3AP29-F1
#
_entry.id   AF-A0A9E3AP29-F1
#
_cell.length_a   1.000
_cell.length_b   1.000
_cell.length_c   1.000
_cell.angle_alpha   90.00
_cell.angle_beta   90.00
_cell.angle_gamma   90.00
#
_symmetry.space_group_name_H-M   'P 1'
#
loop_
_entity.id
_entity.type
_entity.pdbx_description
1 polymer ?
#
loop_
_entity_poly.entity_id
_entity_poly.type
_entity_poly.pdbx_seq_one_letter_code
_entity_poly.pdbx_strand_id
1 'polypeptide(L)'
;MFDDLTYEELKRRANPPLPDRVVATLEARGERRRVAAGETLVRVDDRDYPFIYVLSAVLDVRDPDGMVLGALEPGQFTGEIGLLFHQTAVADCTVVEAGDIVRIPPPEIAELVQVDPEVSDLLLPAFAARRLMLVQRQQGTLRLIGHENAPALRRISEYAERNRIPYRRLDPADPAEAEEIKACAAGGGGTKVVVRGRHVIHDPSVADVARALGLELAVEPSQPMDLIIAGAGPAGLSAAVYGASEGLRTVLFDDVAIGGQSAATSRIENFLGFPTGISGADLAFRAELQATKFGARLAVPRRAQKLEPSAIAGLYEVTLDSGVVLHGRSVVIATGARYRKLGLSDEERFEGAGLFYAATELEARACKGQEVVIVGGGNSAGQAAMFLAGRASCVRLVCRGHDLSHTMSQYLIDRLHRATNVVIEMRSEVIGLLGGDRLESVDVRDDEGQAAERPACGLFVMIGADPCTNWLRGAVKLDDRGFVMTGHDCATAPRSHGLFETSLPGVFAVGDVRSGSVKRVASAVGEGSVVVQAIHARLAALREQVSPPPITV
;
A
#
# COMPACT_ATOMS: atom_id res chain seq x y z
N MET A 1 -17.57 -2.37 5.55
CA MET A 1 -16.16 -2.63 5.17
C MET A 1 -15.33 -2.75 6.43
N PHE A 2 -14.02 -3.03 6.41
CA PHE A 2 -13.24 -2.99 7.67
C PHE A 2 -13.21 -1.58 8.26
N ASP A 3 -13.18 -0.57 7.38
CA ASP A 3 -13.12 0.84 7.76
C ASP A 3 -14.41 1.37 8.46
N ASP A 4 -15.53 0.64 8.36
CA ASP A 4 -16.83 1.05 8.96
C ASP A 4 -17.13 0.36 10.30
N LEU A 5 -16.26 -0.54 10.77
CA LEU A 5 -16.56 -1.33 11.96
C LEU A 5 -16.31 -0.53 13.23
N THR A 6 -17.31 -0.52 14.11
CA THR A 6 -17.18 -0.01 15.47
C THR A 6 -16.21 -0.88 16.28
N TYR A 7 -15.64 -0.30 17.33
CA TYR A 7 -14.74 -1.03 18.24
C TYR A 7 -15.37 -2.31 18.79
N GLU A 8 -16.67 -2.28 19.15
CA GLU A 8 -17.39 -3.46 19.64
C GLU A 8 -17.60 -4.54 18.58
N GLU A 9 -17.81 -4.16 17.32
CA GLU A 9 -17.87 -5.11 16.21
C GLU A 9 -16.51 -5.76 15.95
N LEU A 10 -15.43 -4.98 16.01
CA LEU A 10 -14.08 -5.51 15.92
C LEU A 10 -13.78 -6.45 17.09
N LYS A 11 -14.16 -6.10 18.33
CA LYS A 11 -13.98 -6.93 19.52
C LYS A 11 -14.68 -8.29 19.39
N ARG A 12 -15.91 -8.31 18.85
CA ARG A 12 -16.63 -9.56 18.55
C ARG A 12 -15.90 -10.41 17.51
N ARG A 13 -15.36 -9.79 16.45
CA ARG A 13 -14.59 -10.49 15.40
C ARG A 13 -13.23 -10.96 15.87
N ALA A 14 -12.61 -10.25 16.82
CA ALA A 14 -11.29 -10.55 17.35
C ALA A 14 -11.25 -11.84 18.19
N ASN A 15 -12.39 -12.32 18.68
CA ASN A 15 -12.48 -13.52 19.52
C ASN A 15 -13.65 -14.41 19.08
N PRO A 16 -13.58 -14.99 17.86
CA PRO A 16 -14.61 -15.92 17.42
C PRO A 16 -14.52 -17.22 18.22
N PRO A 17 -15.65 -17.87 18.54
CA PRO A 17 -15.61 -19.22 19.09
C PRO A 17 -14.99 -20.18 18.08
N LEU A 18 -14.10 -21.06 18.54
CA LEU A 18 -13.47 -22.08 17.70
C LEU A 18 -14.26 -23.40 17.79
N PRO A 19 -14.69 -23.99 16.66
CA PRO A 19 -15.28 -25.33 16.65
C PRO A 19 -14.30 -26.40 17.14
N ASP A 20 -14.81 -27.47 17.78
CA ASP A 20 -13.98 -28.56 18.33
C ASP A 20 -13.01 -29.16 17.30
N ARG A 21 -13.42 -29.23 16.02
CA ARG A 21 -12.55 -29.70 14.92
C ARG A 21 -11.33 -28.81 14.71
N VAL A 22 -11.50 -27.48 14.78
CA VAL A 22 -10.40 -26.52 14.66
C VAL A 22 -9.48 -26.63 15.86
N VAL A 23 -10.06 -26.76 17.06
CA VAL A 23 -9.29 -26.97 18.29
C VAL A 23 -8.44 -28.23 18.21
N ALA A 24 -9.00 -29.35 17.74
CA ALA A 24 -8.26 -30.59 17.55
C ALA A 24 -7.11 -30.43 16.54
N THR A 25 -7.31 -29.68 15.45
CA THR A 25 -6.25 -29.35 14.49
C THR A 25 -5.13 -28.54 15.13
N LEU A 26 -5.48 -27.53 15.95
CA LEU A 26 -4.52 -26.70 16.68
C LEU A 26 -3.72 -27.53 17.70
N GLU A 27 -4.39 -28.40 18.45
CA GLU A 27 -3.74 -29.32 19.39
C GLU A 27 -2.79 -30.31 18.69
N ALA A 28 -3.17 -30.81 17.51
CA ALA A 28 -2.33 -31.76 16.76
C ALA A 28 -1.06 -31.12 16.17
N ARG A 29 -1.07 -29.81 15.90
CA ARG A 29 0.09 -29.05 15.40
C ARG A 29 0.86 -28.31 16.50
N GLY A 30 0.37 -28.35 17.74
CA GLY A 30 0.93 -27.61 18.86
C GLY A 30 1.48 -28.50 19.96
N GLU A 31 2.20 -27.87 20.88
CA GLU A 31 2.64 -28.49 22.12
C GLU A 31 1.70 -28.08 23.26
N ARG A 32 1.04 -29.06 23.89
CA ARG A 32 0.31 -28.80 25.13
C ARG A 32 1.29 -28.56 26.27
N ARG A 33 1.13 -27.42 26.95
CA ARG A 33 2.03 -26.97 28.01
C ARG A 33 1.25 -26.48 29.22
N ARG A 34 1.64 -26.93 30.41
CA ARG A 34 1.18 -26.38 31.69
C ARG A 34 1.96 -25.10 32.00
N VAL A 35 1.25 -24.04 32.38
CA VAL A 35 1.83 -22.71 32.70
C VAL A 35 1.46 -22.26 34.10
N ALA A 36 2.36 -21.50 34.73
CA ALA A 36 2.18 -21.00 36.09
C ALA A 36 1.71 -19.53 36.10
N ALA A 37 0.95 -19.13 37.12
CA ALA A 37 0.57 -17.73 37.30
C ALA A 37 1.82 -16.84 37.45
N GLY A 38 1.81 -15.68 36.80
CA GLY A 38 2.94 -14.74 36.71
C GLY A 38 3.94 -15.05 35.59
N GLU A 39 3.79 -16.17 34.86
CA GLU A 39 4.65 -16.48 33.72
C GLU A 39 4.34 -15.57 32.52
N THR A 40 5.34 -14.92 31.95
CA THR A 40 5.21 -14.17 30.69
C THR A 40 5.49 -15.09 29.50
N LEU A 41 4.50 -15.29 28.64
CA LEU A 41 4.55 -16.20 27.49
C LEU A 41 5.04 -15.52 26.20
N VAL A 42 4.73 -14.22 26.07
CA VAL A 42 5.16 -13.36 24.96
C VAL A 42 5.52 -12.01 25.56
N ARG A 43 6.65 -11.45 25.13
CA ARG A 43 7.05 -10.08 25.45
C ARG A 43 6.98 -9.20 24.22
N VAL A 44 6.65 -7.93 24.43
CA VAL A 44 6.85 -6.87 23.44
C VAL A 44 8.27 -6.96 22.88
N ASP A 45 8.39 -6.86 21.56
CA ASP A 45 9.63 -6.99 20.77
C ASP A 45 10.11 -8.43 20.51
N ASP A 46 9.49 -9.47 21.10
CA ASP A 46 9.82 -10.85 20.77
C ASP A 46 9.62 -11.10 19.26
N ARG A 47 10.64 -11.67 18.62
CA ARG A 47 10.57 -12.22 17.26
C ARG A 47 10.09 -13.66 17.31
N ASP A 48 9.39 -14.09 16.27
CA ASP A 48 8.93 -15.47 16.09
C ASP A 48 8.18 -16.02 17.33
N TYR A 49 7.38 -15.16 17.97
CA TYR A 49 6.59 -15.49 19.15
C TYR A 49 5.46 -16.48 18.81
N PRO A 50 5.11 -17.41 19.71
CA PRO A 50 4.17 -18.47 19.38
C PRO A 50 2.72 -17.98 19.32
N PHE A 51 1.92 -18.65 18.51
CA PHE A 51 0.48 -18.68 18.68
C PHE A 51 0.14 -19.49 19.94
N ILE A 52 -0.80 -19.00 20.75
CA ILE A 52 -1.21 -19.64 21.99
C ILE A 52 -2.72 -19.81 21.97
N TYR A 53 -3.20 -21.03 22.11
CA TYR A 53 -4.61 -21.34 22.38
C TYR A 53 -4.77 -21.74 23.85
N VAL A 54 -5.80 -21.22 24.51
CA VAL A 54 -6.00 -21.34 25.95
C VAL A 54 -6.96 -22.49 26.25
N LEU A 55 -6.50 -23.52 26.96
CA LEU A 55 -7.33 -24.67 27.33
C LEU A 55 -8.00 -24.46 28.69
N SER A 56 -7.24 -24.02 29.69
CA SER A 56 -7.75 -23.84 31.07
C SER A 56 -7.06 -22.71 31.85
N ALA A 57 -6.07 -22.05 31.27
CA ALA A 57 -5.43 -20.87 31.88
C ALA A 57 -6.28 -19.60 31.69
N VAL A 58 -5.88 -18.51 32.35
CA VAL A 58 -6.34 -17.16 32.02
C VAL A 58 -5.12 -16.30 31.76
N LEU A 59 -5.09 -15.61 30.61
CA LEU A 59 -3.98 -14.74 30.21
C LEU A 59 -4.42 -13.29 30.20
N ASP A 60 -3.53 -12.37 30.53
CA ASP A 60 -3.70 -10.93 30.41
C ASP A 60 -2.80 -10.42 29.30
N VAL A 61 -3.39 -9.65 28.36
CA VAL A 61 -2.68 -9.06 27.23
C VAL A 61 -2.55 -7.57 27.49
N ARG A 62 -1.32 -7.10 27.58
CA ARG A 62 -0.99 -5.70 27.88
C ARG A 62 -0.17 -5.06 26.80
N ASP A 63 -0.44 -3.80 26.52
CA ASP A 63 0.42 -3.03 25.63
C ASP A 63 1.76 -2.68 26.30
N PRO A 64 2.72 -2.07 25.58
CA PRO A 64 4.02 -1.71 26.14
C PRO A 64 3.96 -0.71 27.32
N ASP A 65 2.84 -0.01 27.47
CA ASP A 65 2.61 0.97 28.55
C ASP A 65 1.92 0.33 29.76
N GLY A 66 1.64 -0.98 29.71
CA GLY A 66 1.02 -1.75 30.78
C GLY A 66 -0.51 -1.66 30.81
N MET A 67 -1.14 -1.01 29.82
CA MET A 67 -2.60 -0.96 29.70
C MET A 67 -3.12 -2.33 29.27
N VAL A 68 -4.20 -2.78 29.92
CA VAL A 68 -4.89 -4.02 29.55
C VAL A 68 -5.61 -3.85 28.21
N LEU A 69 -5.17 -4.59 27.21
CA LEU A 69 -5.83 -4.70 25.91
C LEU A 69 -7.01 -5.68 25.99
N GLY A 70 -6.89 -6.70 26.84
CA GLY A 70 -7.95 -7.66 27.17
C GLY A 70 -7.39 -8.89 27.89
N ALA A 71 -8.29 -9.68 28.46
CA ALA A 71 -7.96 -11.01 28.98
C ALA A 71 -8.33 -12.09 27.96
N LEU A 72 -7.58 -13.18 27.95
CA LEU A 72 -7.88 -14.40 27.20
C LEU A 72 -8.30 -15.50 28.17
N GLU A 73 -9.53 -15.97 27.98
CA GLU A 73 -10.17 -17.02 28.75
C GLU A 73 -10.08 -18.39 28.03
N PRO A 74 -10.43 -19.50 28.71
CA PRO A 74 -10.51 -20.82 28.06
C PRO A 74 -11.33 -20.80 26.77
N GLY A 75 -10.79 -21.40 25.71
CA GLY A 75 -11.37 -21.38 24.36
C GLY A 75 -10.94 -20.20 23.49
N GLN A 76 -10.11 -19.28 23.99
CA GLN A 76 -9.59 -18.13 23.25
C GLN A 76 -8.12 -18.32 22.86
N PHE A 77 -7.60 -17.39 22.04
CA PHE A 77 -6.25 -17.51 21.47
C PHE A 77 -5.55 -16.16 21.30
N THR A 78 -4.22 -16.15 21.27
CA THR A 78 -3.38 -14.97 21.03
C THR A 78 -3.16 -14.70 19.54
N GLY A 79 -2.44 -13.63 19.21
CA GLY A 79 -1.96 -13.35 17.86
C GLY A 79 -2.71 -12.22 17.17
N GLU A 80 -2.00 -11.53 16.30
CA GLU A 80 -2.56 -10.57 15.37
C GLU A 80 -1.83 -10.72 14.03
N ILE A 81 -2.16 -9.90 13.04
CA ILE A 81 -1.62 -9.98 11.68
C ILE A 81 -0.08 -10.16 11.68
N GLY A 82 0.64 -9.41 12.52
CA GLY A 82 2.10 -9.43 12.61
C GLY A 82 2.71 -10.79 12.93
N LEU A 83 1.97 -11.69 13.60
CA LEU A 83 2.39 -13.07 13.83
C LEU A 83 2.67 -13.80 12.50
N LEU A 84 1.83 -13.58 11.49
CA LEU A 84 1.98 -14.19 10.16
C LEU A 84 3.05 -13.48 9.31
N PHE A 85 3.35 -12.22 9.64
CA PHE A 85 4.38 -11.43 8.96
C PHE A 85 5.79 -11.57 9.55
N HIS A 86 5.97 -12.41 10.57
CA HIS A 86 7.20 -12.45 11.36
C HIS A 86 7.59 -11.07 11.92
N GLN A 87 6.59 -10.23 12.21
CA GLN A 87 6.79 -8.99 12.94
C GLN A 87 7.04 -9.31 14.41
N THR A 88 7.64 -8.36 15.10
CA THR A 88 7.84 -8.46 16.53
C THR A 88 6.52 -8.24 17.28
N ALA A 89 6.34 -8.94 18.41
CA ALA A 89 5.15 -8.83 19.24
C ALA A 89 4.90 -7.39 19.70
N VAL A 90 3.63 -6.98 19.64
CA VAL A 90 3.16 -5.61 20.00
C VAL A 90 2.63 -5.52 21.43
N ALA A 91 2.49 -6.64 22.13
CA ALA A 91 1.89 -6.72 23.46
C ALA A 91 2.54 -7.84 24.28
N ASP A 92 2.62 -7.63 25.59
CA ASP A 92 2.97 -8.66 26.55
C ASP A 92 1.77 -9.59 26.77
N CYS A 93 2.02 -10.89 26.92
CA CYS A 93 1.01 -11.88 27.28
C CYS A 93 1.48 -12.62 28.54
N THR A 94 0.79 -12.38 29.66
CA THR A 94 1.18 -12.92 30.98
C THR A 94 0.06 -13.78 31.55
N VAL A 95 0.41 -14.90 32.17
CA VAL A 95 -0.53 -15.82 32.81
C VAL A 95 -1.01 -15.20 34.13
N VAL A 96 -2.32 -15.05 34.29
CA VAL A 96 -2.95 -14.57 35.53
C VAL A 96 -3.41 -15.76 36.38
N GLU A 97 -4.03 -16.76 35.74
CA GLU A 97 -4.43 -18.00 36.37
C GLU A 97 -3.72 -19.19 35.71
N ALA A 98 -3.10 -20.03 36.54
CA ALA A 98 -2.34 -21.19 36.09
C ALA A 98 -3.25 -22.23 35.41
N GLY A 99 -2.78 -22.82 34.31
CA GLY A 99 -3.60 -23.71 33.51
C GLY A 99 -2.81 -24.38 32.40
N ASP A 100 -3.53 -24.94 31.44
CA ASP A 100 -2.98 -25.55 30.24
C ASP A 100 -3.22 -24.66 29.03
N ILE A 101 -2.24 -24.63 28.14
CA ILE A 101 -2.27 -23.96 26.84
C ILE A 101 -1.79 -24.91 25.74
N VAL A 102 -2.09 -24.58 24.50
CA VAL A 102 -1.45 -25.15 23.31
C VAL A 102 -0.56 -24.07 22.72
N ARG A 103 0.73 -24.36 22.59
CA ARG A 103 1.72 -23.47 21.98
C ARG A 103 2.03 -23.96 20.56
N ILE A 104 1.80 -23.11 19.56
CA ILE A 104 2.06 -23.41 18.15
C ILE A 104 3.14 -22.45 17.63
N PRO A 105 4.26 -22.96 17.07
CA PRO A 105 5.29 -22.13 16.45
C PRO A 105 4.75 -21.33 15.25
N PRO A 106 5.33 -20.15 14.94
CA PRO A 106 4.92 -19.32 13.79
C PRO A 106 4.88 -20.06 12.44
N PRO A 107 5.85 -20.92 12.08
CA PRO A 107 5.79 -21.64 10.80
C PRO A 107 4.59 -22.59 10.70
N GLU A 108 4.25 -23.30 11.78
CA GLU A 108 3.13 -24.25 11.81
C GLU A 108 1.78 -23.53 11.73
N ILE A 109 1.61 -22.41 12.43
CA ILE A 109 0.35 -21.65 12.36
C ILE A 109 0.18 -20.96 11.00
N ALA A 110 1.27 -20.49 10.39
CA ALA A 110 1.25 -19.93 9.04
C ALA A 110 0.87 -21.00 8.00
N GLU A 111 1.43 -22.21 8.11
CA GLU A 111 1.04 -23.34 7.27
C GLU A 111 -0.44 -23.69 7.46
N LEU A 112 -0.94 -23.76 8.70
CA LEU A 112 -2.36 -24.03 8.97
C LEU A 112 -3.28 -23.00 8.31
N VAL A 113 -2.96 -21.70 8.42
CA VAL A 113 -3.73 -20.63 7.76
C VAL A 113 -3.66 -20.74 6.22
N GLN A 114 -2.60 -21.32 5.67
CA GLN A 114 -2.48 -21.57 4.23
C GLN A 114 -3.34 -22.74 3.77
N VAL A 115 -3.27 -23.88 4.48
CA VAL A 115 -3.78 -25.16 3.98
C VAL A 115 -5.17 -25.54 4.52
N ASP A 116 -5.57 -25.00 5.66
CA ASP A 116 -6.88 -25.28 6.28
C ASP A 116 -7.82 -24.07 6.12
N PRO A 117 -8.85 -24.17 5.25
CA PRO A 117 -9.78 -23.08 5.02
C PRO A 117 -10.54 -22.66 6.27
N GLU A 118 -10.88 -23.58 7.17
CA GLU A 118 -11.66 -23.24 8.36
C GLU A 118 -10.81 -22.49 9.38
N VAL A 119 -9.56 -22.93 9.58
CA VAL A 119 -8.59 -22.19 10.41
C VAL A 119 -8.39 -20.78 9.83
N SER A 120 -8.18 -20.68 8.51
CA SER A 120 -8.06 -19.40 7.82
C SER A 120 -9.26 -18.48 8.05
N ASP A 121 -10.47 -18.99 7.84
CA ASP A 121 -11.72 -18.21 7.89
C ASP A 121 -12.04 -17.70 9.30
N LEU A 122 -11.48 -18.34 10.34
CA LEU A 122 -11.61 -17.91 11.74
C LEU A 122 -10.46 -16.99 12.17
N LEU A 123 -9.22 -17.39 11.91
CA LEU A 123 -8.04 -16.69 12.43
C LEU A 123 -7.73 -15.39 11.67
N LEU A 124 -7.83 -15.36 10.34
CA LEU A 124 -7.48 -14.15 9.57
C LEU A 124 -8.40 -12.96 9.90
N PRO A 125 -9.74 -13.10 9.94
CA PRO A 125 -10.60 -12.00 10.35
C PRO A 125 -10.36 -11.57 11.80
N ALA A 126 -10.04 -12.51 12.69
CA ALA A 126 -9.72 -12.20 14.08
C ALA A 126 -8.42 -11.39 14.21
N PHE A 127 -7.36 -11.82 13.52
CA PHE A 127 -6.08 -11.11 13.46
C PHE A 127 -6.24 -9.73 12.85
N ALA A 128 -7.00 -9.60 11.77
CA ALA A 128 -7.31 -8.31 11.14
C ALA A 128 -8.09 -7.39 12.08
N ALA A 129 -9.09 -7.92 12.79
CA ALA A 129 -9.84 -7.14 13.76
C ALA A 129 -8.95 -6.63 14.90
N ARG A 130 -8.06 -7.48 15.44
CA ARG A 130 -7.10 -7.09 16.49
C ARG A 130 -6.16 -5.97 16.02
N ARG A 131 -5.63 -6.06 14.79
CA ARG A 131 -4.79 -5.00 14.21
C ARG A 131 -5.56 -3.68 14.12
N LEU A 132 -6.82 -3.72 13.66
CA LEU A 132 -7.67 -2.53 13.56
C LEU A 132 -8.02 -1.93 14.93
N MET A 133 -8.25 -2.77 15.95
CA MET A 133 -8.50 -2.31 17.31
C MET A 133 -7.30 -1.55 17.88
N LEU A 134 -6.07 -2.03 17.63
CA LEU A 134 -4.85 -1.34 18.01
C LEU A 134 -4.73 0.03 17.33
N VAL A 135 -5.08 0.12 16.04
CA VAL A 135 -5.09 1.38 15.29
C VAL A 135 -6.15 2.35 15.83
N GLN A 136 -7.39 1.89 16.05
CA GLN A 136 -8.48 2.73 16.54
C GLN A 136 -8.21 3.32 17.93
N ARG A 137 -7.49 2.60 18.79
CA ARG A 137 -7.12 3.11 20.11
C ARG A 137 -6.01 4.15 20.06
N GLN A 138 -5.26 4.27 18.95
CA GLN A 138 -4.10 5.17 18.82
C GLN A 138 -3.07 5.02 19.96
N GLN A 139 -2.86 3.80 20.48
CA GLN A 139 -2.00 3.60 21.66
C GLN A 139 -0.78 2.71 21.40
N GLY A 140 0.27 2.96 22.18
CA GLY A 140 1.34 2.02 22.50
C GLY A 140 2.45 1.81 21.48
N THR A 141 2.23 1.99 20.17
CA THR A 141 3.25 1.60 19.18
C THR A 141 4.23 2.72 18.84
N LEU A 142 3.76 3.93 18.48
CA LEU A 142 4.60 5.10 18.20
C LEU A 142 4.12 6.33 18.97
N ARG A 143 5.03 7.06 19.61
CA ARG A 143 4.79 8.44 20.09
C ARG A 143 5.65 9.42 19.31
N LEU A 144 5.01 10.32 18.57
CA LEU A 144 5.65 11.35 17.77
C LEU A 144 5.72 12.62 18.61
N ILE A 145 6.92 12.98 19.07
CA ILE A 145 7.15 14.10 19.99
C ILE A 145 7.82 15.24 19.23
N GLY A 146 7.16 16.39 19.15
CA GLY A 146 7.70 17.58 18.50
C GLY A 146 6.62 18.51 17.98
N HIS A 147 7.04 19.61 17.35
CA HIS A 147 6.13 20.60 16.80
C HIS A 147 5.26 19.99 15.68
N GLU A 148 3.98 20.35 15.64
CA GLU A 148 2.98 19.78 14.71
C GLU A 148 3.42 19.83 13.23
N ASN A 149 4.00 20.97 12.84
CA ASN A 149 4.50 21.23 11.49
C ASN A 149 5.89 20.64 11.16
N ALA A 150 6.51 19.88 12.06
CA ALA A 150 7.81 19.28 11.82
C ALA A 150 7.77 18.32 10.61
N PRO A 151 8.54 18.57 9.52
CA PRO A 151 8.46 17.77 8.30
C PRO A 151 8.80 16.28 8.50
N ALA A 152 9.66 15.97 9.47
CA ALA A 152 9.97 14.58 9.82
C ALA A 152 8.74 13.87 10.43
N LEU A 153 8.04 14.48 11.38
CA LEU A 153 6.86 13.88 12.01
C LEU A 153 5.69 13.75 11.04
N ARG A 154 5.51 14.71 10.13
CA ARG A 154 4.49 14.61 9.08
C ARG A 154 4.71 13.39 8.19
N ARG A 155 5.93 13.20 7.69
CA ARG A 155 6.29 12.02 6.88
C ARG A 155 6.09 10.70 7.65
N ILE A 156 6.42 10.69 8.94
CA ILE A 156 6.26 9.49 9.77
C ILE A 156 4.78 9.22 10.09
N SER A 157 3.96 10.23 10.35
CA SER A 157 2.53 10.04 10.56
C SER A 157 1.84 9.56 9.28
N GLU A 158 2.15 10.17 8.13
CA GLU A 158 1.64 9.70 6.83
C GLU A 158 2.03 8.24 6.58
N TYR A 159 3.28 7.87 6.86
CA TYR A 159 3.74 6.48 6.77
C TYR A 159 2.95 5.56 7.72
N ALA A 160 2.78 5.97 8.98
CA ALA A 160 2.08 5.20 9.99
C ALA A 160 0.60 4.99 9.64
N GLU A 161 -0.09 6.03 9.18
CA GLU A 161 -1.49 5.97 8.73
C GLU A 161 -1.65 5.01 7.56
N ARG A 162 -0.83 5.19 6.52
CA ARG A 162 -0.93 4.39 5.30
C ARG A 162 -0.57 2.92 5.50
N ASN A 163 0.22 2.60 6.53
CA ASN A 163 0.60 1.23 6.88
C ASN A 163 -0.14 0.71 8.14
N ARG A 164 -1.17 1.42 8.61
CA ARG A 164 -1.99 1.01 9.77
C ARG A 164 -1.14 0.72 11.02
N ILE A 165 -0.14 1.57 11.25
CA ILE A 165 0.70 1.56 12.44
C ILE A 165 0.10 2.53 13.45
N PRO A 166 -0.31 2.09 14.65
CA PRO A 166 -0.85 2.96 15.67
C PRO A 166 0.18 4.01 16.09
N TYR A 167 -0.22 5.28 16.16
CA TYR A 167 0.63 6.34 16.65
C TYR A 167 -0.15 7.39 17.41
N ARG A 168 0.53 8.09 18.31
CA ARG A 168 0.04 9.27 19.01
C ARG A 168 1.02 10.42 18.84
N ARG A 169 0.52 11.62 18.58
CA ARG A 169 1.33 12.85 18.59
C ARG A 169 1.30 13.46 19.99
N LEU A 170 2.45 13.95 20.44
CA LEU A 170 2.60 14.67 21.69
C LEU A 170 3.30 16.01 21.41
N ASP A 171 2.71 17.10 21.86
CA ASP A 171 3.26 18.45 21.76
C ASP A 171 4.10 18.78 23.00
N PRO A 172 5.43 18.99 22.87
CA PRO A 172 6.27 19.41 23.97
C PRO A 172 5.87 20.75 24.61
N ALA A 173 5.08 21.58 23.93
CA ALA A 173 4.57 22.84 24.45
C ALA A 173 3.32 22.68 25.33
N ASP A 174 2.63 21.53 25.28
CA ASP A 174 1.44 21.28 26.11
C ASP A 174 1.84 20.78 27.51
N PRO A 175 1.58 21.54 28.59
CA PRO A 175 1.88 21.12 29.95
C PRO A 175 1.16 19.83 30.37
N ALA A 176 0.01 19.51 29.77
CA ALA A 176 -0.75 18.30 30.07
C ALA A 176 -0.01 17.02 29.62
N GLU A 177 0.83 17.12 28.60
CA GLU A 177 1.56 15.97 28.02
C GLU A 177 3.00 15.84 28.56
N ALA A 178 3.46 16.84 29.33
CA ALA A 178 4.81 16.90 29.85
C ALA A 178 5.21 15.67 30.68
N GLU A 179 4.28 15.11 31.47
CA GLU A 179 4.56 13.91 32.28
C GLU A 179 4.73 12.65 31.40
N GLU A 180 3.94 12.50 30.35
CA GLU A 180 4.08 11.38 29.40
C GLU A 180 5.40 11.49 28.61
N ILE A 181 5.74 12.70 28.14
CA ILE A 181 7.00 12.97 27.43
C ILE A 181 8.21 12.66 28.32
N LYS A 182 8.16 13.04 29.61
CA LYS A 182 9.20 12.69 30.59
C LYS A 182 9.27 11.19 30.83
N ALA A 183 8.13 10.51 30.98
CA ALA A 183 8.06 9.06 31.24
C ALA A 183 8.71 8.24 30.10
N CYS A 184 8.62 8.70 28.85
CA CYS A 184 9.28 8.08 27.71
C CYS A 184 10.80 8.36 27.61
N ALA A 185 11.41 8.95 28.65
CA ALA A 185 12.80 9.42 28.64
C ALA A 185 13.14 10.36 27.46
N ALA A 186 12.12 11.01 26.88
CA ALA A 186 12.25 11.85 25.69
C ALA A 186 12.51 13.33 26.05
N GLY A 187 13.26 13.59 27.14
CA GLY A 187 13.62 14.94 27.57
C GLY A 187 14.57 15.67 26.60
N GLY A 188 14.51 17.01 26.56
CA GLY A 188 15.29 17.88 25.66
C GLY A 188 14.53 18.32 24.39
N GLY A 189 14.99 19.36 23.70
CA GLY A 189 14.34 19.88 22.49
C GLY A 189 14.47 18.99 21.25
N GLY A 190 13.77 19.36 20.18
CA GLY A 190 13.82 18.70 18.87
C GLY A 190 12.76 17.62 18.64
N THR A 191 12.79 17.02 17.45
CA THR A 191 11.84 15.99 17.00
C THR A 191 12.28 14.59 17.42
N LYS A 192 11.37 13.80 17.99
CA LYS A 192 11.64 12.43 18.44
C LYS A 192 10.49 11.48 18.10
N VAL A 193 10.82 10.21 17.92
CA VAL A 193 9.83 9.12 17.94
C VAL A 193 10.18 8.15 19.05
N VAL A 194 9.21 7.80 19.90
CA VAL A 194 9.34 6.72 20.87
C VAL A 194 8.59 5.51 20.34
N VAL A 195 9.31 4.42 20.10
CA VAL A 195 8.74 3.15 19.65
C VAL A 195 8.51 2.25 20.85
N ARG A 196 7.26 1.81 21.02
CA ARG A 196 6.82 0.86 22.07
C ARG A 196 7.24 1.27 23.49
N GLY A 197 7.27 2.58 23.76
CA GLY A 197 7.66 3.14 25.05
C GLY A 197 9.13 2.94 25.45
N ARG A 198 9.95 2.27 24.63
CA ARG A 198 11.29 1.79 25.00
C ARG A 198 12.41 2.35 24.14
N HIS A 199 12.15 2.61 22.87
CA HIS A 199 13.19 3.02 21.92
C HIS A 199 12.98 4.47 21.46
N VAL A 200 13.83 5.38 21.93
CA VAL A 200 13.79 6.79 21.54
C VAL A 200 14.68 7.00 20.32
N ILE A 201 14.11 7.50 19.24
CA ILE A 201 14.79 7.87 18.00
C ILE A 201 14.82 9.39 17.93
N HIS A 202 16.03 9.96 17.93
CA HIS A 202 16.26 11.40 17.72
C HIS A 202 16.42 11.71 16.24
N ASP A 203 15.87 12.84 15.78
CA ASP A 203 15.83 13.24 14.37
C ASP A 203 15.37 12.10 13.43
N PRO A 204 14.16 11.57 13.66
CA PRO A 204 13.74 10.30 13.12
C PRO A 204 13.49 10.36 11.61
N SER A 205 13.94 9.33 10.90
CA SER A 205 13.48 9.04 9.54
C SER A 205 12.44 7.91 9.53
N VAL A 206 11.68 7.80 8.44
CA VAL A 206 10.75 6.67 8.23
C VAL A 206 11.48 5.32 8.27
N ALA A 207 12.72 5.27 7.75
CA ALA A 207 13.54 4.05 7.78
C ALA A 207 13.93 3.65 9.22
N ASP A 208 14.24 4.61 10.08
CA ASP A 208 14.59 4.33 11.48
C ASP A 208 13.38 3.81 12.27
N VAL A 209 12.20 4.39 12.02
CA VAL A 209 10.94 3.91 12.60
C VAL A 209 10.62 2.50 12.10
N ALA A 210 10.71 2.25 10.80
CA ALA A 210 10.49 0.92 10.23
C ALA A 210 11.45 -0.13 10.80
N ARG A 211 12.74 0.23 11.01
CA ARG A 211 13.74 -0.61 11.69
C ARG A 211 13.34 -0.97 13.11
N ALA A 212 12.99 0.03 13.91
CA ALA A 212 12.58 -0.16 15.28
C ALA A 212 11.30 -1.00 15.40
N LEU A 213 10.41 -0.95 14.40
CA LEU A 213 9.22 -1.79 14.31
C LEU A 213 9.48 -3.20 13.73
N GLY A 214 10.69 -3.48 13.24
CA GLY A 214 11.03 -4.76 12.63
C GLY A 214 10.48 -4.96 11.21
N LEU A 215 10.19 -3.89 10.47
CA LEU A 215 9.56 -3.91 9.13
C LEU A 215 10.58 -3.94 7.96
N GLU A 216 11.85 -4.24 8.23
CA GLU A 216 13.00 -3.99 7.34
C GLU A 216 13.29 -5.03 6.22
N LEU A 217 12.37 -5.93 5.89
CA LEU A 217 12.56 -7.25 5.23
C LEU A 217 12.91 -8.34 6.23
N ALA A 218 11.98 -9.27 6.41
CA ALA A 218 12.26 -10.61 6.89
C ALA A 218 12.55 -11.53 5.68
N VAL A 219 13.59 -11.26 4.89
CA VAL A 219 14.01 -12.13 3.77
C VAL A 219 15.42 -12.60 4.04
N GLU A 220 15.63 -13.92 4.03
CA GLU A 220 16.98 -14.49 4.07
C GLU A 220 17.66 -14.25 2.72
N PRO A 221 18.74 -13.46 2.65
CA PRO A 221 19.40 -13.13 1.38
C PRO A 221 20.04 -14.34 0.68
N SER A 222 20.19 -15.46 1.38
CA SER A 222 20.89 -16.66 0.91
C SER A 222 20.10 -17.48 -0.12
N GLN A 223 18.78 -17.31 -0.21
CA GLN A 223 17.95 -18.07 -1.13
C GLN A 223 17.30 -17.18 -2.20
N PRO A 224 17.49 -17.47 -3.51
CA PRO A 224 16.84 -16.71 -4.57
C PRO A 224 15.32 -16.83 -4.50
N MET A 225 14.60 -15.73 -4.69
CA MET A 225 13.15 -15.71 -4.83
C MET A 225 12.74 -16.25 -6.20
N ASP A 226 11.56 -16.86 -6.29
CA ASP A 226 10.99 -17.23 -7.59
C ASP A 226 10.40 -15.98 -8.27
N LEU A 227 9.84 -15.06 -7.46
CA LEU A 227 9.23 -13.81 -7.92
C LEU A 227 9.57 -12.63 -6.99
N ILE A 228 10.18 -11.59 -7.57
CA ILE A 228 10.35 -10.28 -6.91
C ILE A 228 9.36 -9.29 -7.51
N ILE A 229 8.63 -8.56 -6.66
CA ILE A 229 7.64 -7.55 -7.08
C ILE A 229 8.03 -6.19 -6.51
N ALA A 230 8.29 -5.23 -7.41
CA ALA A 230 8.59 -3.85 -7.05
C ALA A 230 7.32 -2.99 -7.17
N GLY A 231 6.72 -2.65 -6.04
CA GLY A 231 5.51 -1.81 -5.91
C GLY A 231 4.35 -2.55 -5.24
N ALA A 232 3.73 -1.91 -4.24
CA ALA A 232 2.59 -2.44 -3.47
C ALA A 232 1.24 -1.85 -3.91
N GLY A 233 1.14 -1.31 -5.12
CA GLY A 233 -0.15 -0.91 -5.70
C GLY A 233 -1.04 -2.12 -6.05
N PRO A 234 -2.24 -1.90 -6.60
CA PRO A 234 -3.18 -2.98 -6.95
C PRO A 234 -2.59 -4.04 -7.88
N ALA A 235 -1.73 -3.65 -8.83
CA ALA A 235 -1.07 -4.59 -9.73
C ALA A 235 -0.06 -5.48 -9.00
N GLY A 236 0.78 -4.89 -8.14
CA GLY A 236 1.77 -5.62 -7.37
C GLY A 236 1.13 -6.55 -6.33
N LEU A 237 0.13 -6.06 -5.60
CA LEU A 237 -0.63 -6.87 -4.65
C LEU A 237 -1.32 -8.05 -5.33
N SER A 238 -1.92 -7.82 -6.50
CA SER A 238 -2.50 -8.92 -7.29
C SER A 238 -1.44 -9.94 -7.70
N ALA A 239 -0.28 -9.50 -8.22
CA ALA A 239 0.82 -10.40 -8.55
C ALA A 239 1.34 -11.18 -7.33
N ALA A 240 1.34 -10.57 -6.14
CA ALA A 240 1.73 -11.23 -4.90
C ALA A 240 0.74 -12.31 -4.47
N VAL A 241 -0.57 -12.00 -4.52
CA VAL A 241 -1.64 -12.98 -4.25
C VAL A 241 -1.52 -14.17 -5.18
N TYR A 242 -1.52 -13.92 -6.50
CA TYR A 242 -1.52 -15.00 -7.49
C TYR A 242 -0.20 -15.80 -7.45
N GLY A 243 0.94 -15.12 -7.41
CA GLY A 243 2.25 -15.78 -7.34
C GLY A 243 2.39 -16.67 -6.10
N ALA A 244 2.05 -16.15 -4.92
CA ALA A 244 2.12 -16.94 -3.70
C ALA A 244 1.09 -18.09 -3.66
N SER A 245 -0.13 -17.85 -4.17
CA SER A 245 -1.16 -18.90 -4.24
C SER A 245 -0.79 -20.07 -5.16
N GLU A 246 0.06 -19.82 -6.16
CA GLU A 246 0.63 -20.85 -7.06
C GLU A 246 1.94 -21.45 -6.51
N GLY A 247 2.29 -21.16 -5.26
CA GLY A 247 3.44 -21.74 -4.55
C GLY A 247 4.77 -21.09 -4.88
N LEU A 248 4.80 -19.92 -5.53
CA LEU A 248 6.04 -19.20 -5.80
C LEU A 248 6.56 -18.54 -4.52
N ARG A 249 7.86 -18.68 -4.23
CA ARG A 249 8.52 -17.86 -3.20
C ARG A 249 8.56 -16.42 -3.66
N THR A 250 7.62 -15.64 -3.11
CA THR A 250 7.29 -14.30 -3.59
C THR A 250 7.64 -13.25 -2.55
N VAL A 251 8.37 -12.22 -2.97
CA VAL A 251 8.59 -11.02 -2.19
C VAL A 251 8.01 -9.81 -2.91
N LEU A 252 7.31 -8.97 -2.17
CA LEU A 252 6.80 -7.68 -2.62
C LEU A 252 7.39 -6.58 -1.75
N PHE A 253 7.80 -5.47 -2.36
CA PHE A 253 8.26 -4.30 -1.61
C PHE A 253 7.76 -2.99 -2.23
N ASP A 254 7.68 -1.92 -1.44
CA ASP A 254 7.22 -0.59 -1.88
C ASP A 254 7.87 0.53 -1.08
N ASP A 255 8.13 1.68 -1.71
CA ASP A 255 8.88 2.78 -1.10
C ASP A 255 8.09 3.57 -0.04
N VAL A 256 6.77 3.48 -0.03
CA VAL A 256 5.93 4.25 0.90
C VAL A 256 4.96 3.38 1.68
N ALA A 257 4.05 2.69 1.00
CA ALA A 257 2.94 2.03 1.68
C ALA A 257 2.23 0.99 0.81
N ILE A 258 1.63 0.02 1.48
CA ILE A 258 0.71 -0.93 0.86
C ILE A 258 -0.49 -0.21 0.25
N GLY A 259 -0.90 -0.64 -0.94
CA GLY A 259 -2.01 -0.09 -1.71
C GLY A 259 -1.63 1.03 -2.69
N GLY A 260 -0.38 1.50 -2.68
CA GLY A 260 0.13 2.51 -3.60
C GLY A 260 -0.73 3.78 -3.61
N GLN A 261 -0.91 4.39 -4.79
CA GLN A 261 -1.76 5.58 -4.92
C GLN A 261 -3.24 5.31 -4.69
N SER A 262 -3.73 4.12 -5.05
CA SER A 262 -5.16 3.80 -4.89
C SER A 262 -5.59 3.82 -3.44
N ALA A 263 -4.68 3.56 -2.48
CA ALA A 263 -5.01 3.60 -1.05
C ALA A 263 -5.57 4.95 -0.58
N ALA A 264 -5.17 6.06 -1.23
CA ALA A 264 -5.68 7.40 -0.94
C ALA A 264 -7.11 7.65 -1.48
N THR A 265 -7.63 6.75 -2.33
CA THR A 265 -8.99 6.88 -2.87
C THR A 265 -10.00 6.56 -1.78
N SER A 266 -10.82 7.55 -1.41
CA SER A 266 -11.87 7.40 -0.39
C SER A 266 -12.93 6.36 -0.76
N ARG A 267 -13.29 6.26 -2.05
CA ARG A 267 -14.27 5.29 -2.55
C ARG A 267 -14.06 4.91 -4.02
N ILE A 268 -14.02 3.62 -4.29
CA ILE A 268 -13.94 3.01 -5.62
C ILE A 268 -15.28 2.32 -5.89
N GLU A 269 -16.09 2.89 -6.79
CA GLU A 269 -17.43 2.35 -7.13
C GLU A 269 -17.42 1.43 -8.34
N ASN A 270 -16.34 1.43 -9.13
CA ASN A 270 -16.23 0.70 -10.40
C ASN A 270 -15.37 -0.57 -10.29
N PHE A 271 -15.23 -1.13 -9.08
CA PHE A 271 -14.55 -2.40 -8.85
C PHE A 271 -15.58 -3.51 -8.62
N LEU A 272 -15.62 -4.49 -9.53
CA LEU A 272 -16.59 -5.58 -9.49
C LEU A 272 -16.47 -6.38 -8.18
N GLY A 273 -17.62 -6.70 -7.58
CA GLY A 273 -17.70 -7.40 -6.28
C GLY A 273 -18.07 -6.50 -5.11
N PHE A 274 -17.98 -5.17 -5.28
CA PHE A 274 -18.35 -4.19 -4.24
C PHE A 274 -19.49 -3.29 -4.72
N PRO A 275 -20.76 -3.73 -4.63
CA PRO A 275 -21.91 -2.99 -5.17
C PRO A 275 -22.14 -1.63 -4.51
N THR A 276 -21.69 -1.45 -3.27
CA THR A 276 -21.72 -0.17 -2.55
C THR A 276 -20.37 0.57 -2.61
N GLY A 277 -19.46 0.15 -3.49
CA GLY A 277 -18.08 0.60 -3.54
C GLY A 277 -17.22 0.12 -2.37
N ILE A 278 -15.91 0.33 -2.48
CA ILE A 278 -14.91 0.02 -1.44
C ILE A 278 -13.86 1.15 -1.37
N SER A 279 -13.36 1.49 -0.20
CA SER A 279 -12.21 2.41 -0.10
C SER A 279 -10.97 1.76 -0.71
N GLY A 280 -10.05 2.56 -1.24
CA GLY A 280 -8.80 2.03 -1.75
C GLY A 280 -7.93 1.39 -0.66
N ALA A 281 -7.99 1.93 0.55
CA ALA A 281 -7.31 1.39 1.72
C ALA A 281 -7.86 0.00 2.14
N ASP A 282 -9.18 -0.19 2.17
CA ASP A 282 -9.79 -1.49 2.49
C ASP A 282 -9.50 -2.51 1.38
N LEU A 283 -9.53 -2.10 0.11
CA LEU A 283 -9.17 -2.97 -1.01
C LEU A 283 -7.71 -3.46 -0.89
N ALA A 284 -6.79 -2.54 -0.60
CA ALA A 284 -5.37 -2.87 -0.41
C ALA A 284 -5.12 -3.79 0.78
N PHE A 285 -5.75 -3.50 1.92
CA PHE A 285 -5.63 -4.31 3.14
C PHE A 285 -6.15 -5.74 2.95
N ARG A 286 -7.25 -5.92 2.21
CA ARG A 286 -7.76 -7.25 1.87
C ARG A 286 -6.77 -8.02 0.99
N ALA A 287 -6.16 -7.35 0.02
CA ALA A 287 -5.16 -7.98 -0.84
C ALA A 287 -3.88 -8.32 -0.08
N GLU A 288 -3.44 -7.46 0.86
CA GLU A 288 -2.36 -7.74 1.80
C GLU A 288 -2.64 -9.00 2.63
N LEU A 289 -3.82 -9.11 3.22
CA LEU A 289 -4.25 -10.29 3.98
C LEU A 289 -4.22 -11.55 3.12
N GLN A 290 -4.69 -11.48 1.87
CA GLN A 290 -4.67 -12.61 0.94
C GLN A 290 -3.25 -13.01 0.53
N ALA A 291 -2.40 -12.04 0.18
CA ALA A 291 -1.03 -12.33 -0.23
C ALA A 291 -0.25 -13.00 0.92
N THR A 292 -0.44 -12.48 2.13
CA THR A 292 0.18 -13.00 3.35
C THR A 292 -0.36 -14.37 3.72
N LYS A 293 -1.68 -14.56 3.61
CA LYS A 293 -2.31 -15.88 3.75
C LYS A 293 -1.58 -16.89 2.89
N PHE A 294 -1.24 -16.57 1.64
CA PHE A 294 -0.54 -17.50 0.74
C PHE A 294 0.99 -17.54 0.92
N GLY A 295 1.55 -16.79 1.88
CA GLY A 295 2.98 -16.81 2.20
C GLY A 295 3.84 -15.81 1.41
N ALA A 296 3.23 -14.84 0.72
CA ALA A 296 3.97 -13.72 0.17
C ALA A 296 4.64 -12.91 1.29
N ARG A 297 5.91 -12.52 1.10
CA ARG A 297 6.62 -11.65 2.03
C ARG A 297 6.49 -10.21 1.57
N LEU A 298 5.89 -9.35 2.38
CA LEU A 298 5.73 -7.93 2.08
C LEU A 298 6.73 -7.12 2.90
N ALA A 299 7.46 -6.22 2.23
CA ALA A 299 8.49 -5.40 2.86
C ALA A 299 8.28 -3.92 2.52
N VAL A 300 7.74 -3.18 3.48
CA VAL A 300 7.37 -1.77 3.31
C VAL A 300 7.75 -0.99 4.57
N PRO A 301 8.58 0.07 4.47
CA PRO A 301 8.98 0.79 3.27
C PRO A 301 10.38 0.36 2.78
N ARG A 302 10.48 0.05 1.49
CA ARG A 302 11.70 -0.37 0.80
C ARG A 302 11.67 0.07 -0.65
N ARG A 303 12.70 0.82 -1.06
CA ARG A 303 12.77 1.39 -2.41
C ARG A 303 13.78 0.65 -3.25
N ALA A 304 13.39 0.21 -4.44
CA ALA A 304 14.35 -0.26 -5.43
C ALA A 304 15.23 0.89 -5.94
N GLN A 305 16.53 0.65 -5.99
CA GLN A 305 17.53 1.58 -6.51
C GLN A 305 18.09 1.15 -7.86
N LYS A 306 18.15 -0.17 -8.12
CA LYS A 306 18.76 -0.72 -9.34
C LYS A 306 18.21 -2.12 -9.65
N LEU A 307 18.04 -2.40 -10.95
CA LEU A 307 17.79 -3.74 -11.50
C LEU A 307 18.92 -4.10 -12.46
N GLU A 308 19.51 -5.28 -12.30
CA GLU A 308 20.48 -5.81 -13.25
C GLU A 308 20.48 -7.34 -13.30
N PRO A 309 20.97 -7.96 -14.39
CA PRO A 309 21.26 -9.39 -14.38
C PRO A 309 22.28 -9.73 -13.31
N SER A 310 22.08 -10.84 -12.58
CA SER A 310 23.05 -11.32 -11.59
C SER A 310 24.26 -11.97 -12.28
N ALA A 311 25.38 -12.04 -11.56
CA ALA A 311 26.49 -12.91 -11.92
C ALA A 311 26.08 -14.41 -11.89
N ILE A 312 25.04 -14.77 -11.14
CA ILE A 312 24.48 -16.12 -11.13
C ILE A 312 23.52 -16.27 -12.31
N ALA A 313 23.83 -17.21 -13.21
CA ALA A 313 23.05 -17.45 -14.42
C ALA A 313 21.56 -17.70 -14.12
N GLY A 314 20.69 -17.00 -14.84
CA GLY A 314 19.24 -17.13 -14.71
C GLY A 314 18.63 -16.35 -13.54
N LEU A 315 19.40 -15.55 -12.80
CA LEU A 315 18.93 -14.67 -11.74
C LEU A 315 19.08 -13.19 -12.10
N TYR A 316 18.23 -12.37 -11.49
CA TYR A 316 18.29 -10.91 -11.46
C TYR A 316 18.62 -10.43 -10.05
N GLU A 317 19.31 -9.29 -9.97
CA GLU A 317 19.61 -8.57 -8.74
C GLU A 317 18.77 -7.29 -8.68
N VAL A 318 18.08 -7.11 -7.56
CA VAL A 318 17.38 -5.87 -7.23
C VAL A 318 18.01 -5.29 -5.98
N THR A 319 18.70 -4.16 -6.14
CA THR A 319 19.31 -3.43 -5.02
C THR A 319 18.27 -2.53 -4.36
N LEU A 320 18.10 -2.66 -3.05
CA LEU A 320 17.20 -1.84 -2.25
C LEU A 320 17.94 -0.65 -1.62
N ASP A 321 17.19 0.30 -1.09
CA ASP A 321 17.71 1.51 -0.43
C ASP A 321 18.50 1.28 0.84
N SER A 322 18.32 0.12 1.48
CA SER A 322 19.16 -0.35 2.58
C SER A 322 20.53 -0.90 2.15
N GLY A 323 20.78 -1.04 0.84
CA GLY A 323 21.92 -1.77 0.30
C GLY A 323 21.73 -3.28 0.25
N VAL A 324 20.59 -3.81 0.73
CA VAL A 324 20.23 -5.22 0.57
C VAL A 324 20.02 -5.52 -0.92
N VAL A 325 20.61 -6.62 -1.39
CA VAL A 325 20.43 -7.12 -2.75
C VAL A 325 19.54 -8.35 -2.70
N LEU A 326 18.45 -8.32 -3.45
CA LEU A 326 17.55 -9.45 -3.63
C LEU A 326 17.88 -10.18 -4.94
N HIS A 327 18.03 -11.50 -4.86
CA HIS A 327 18.18 -12.37 -6.03
C HIS A 327 16.83 -12.98 -6.41
N GLY A 328 16.43 -12.86 -7.67
CA GLY A 328 15.14 -13.36 -8.14
C GLY A 328 15.23 -14.00 -9.52
N ARG A 329 14.44 -15.05 -9.76
CA ARG A 329 14.33 -15.70 -11.08
C ARG A 329 13.50 -14.89 -12.08
N SER A 330 12.57 -14.11 -11.54
CA SER A 330 11.67 -13.22 -12.26
C SER A 330 11.45 -11.94 -11.46
N VAL A 331 11.25 -10.83 -12.17
CA VAL A 331 10.96 -9.53 -11.57
C VAL A 331 9.71 -8.93 -12.21
N VAL A 332 8.78 -8.46 -11.39
CA VAL A 332 7.62 -7.68 -11.82
C VAL A 332 7.78 -6.24 -11.35
N ILE A 333 7.80 -5.32 -12.31
CA ILE A 333 7.80 -3.88 -12.09
C ILE A 333 6.34 -3.43 -12.01
N ALA A 334 5.90 -3.04 -10.83
CA ALA A 334 4.56 -2.58 -10.52
C ALA A 334 4.58 -1.22 -9.76
N THR A 335 5.61 -0.40 -10.02
CA THR A 335 5.89 0.84 -9.25
C THR A 335 4.94 2.00 -9.57
N GLY A 336 4.00 1.80 -10.50
CA GLY A 336 2.99 2.78 -10.87
C GLY A 336 3.55 4.07 -11.49
N ALA A 337 2.76 5.14 -11.37
CA ALA A 337 3.12 6.49 -11.76
C ALA A 337 2.61 7.48 -10.71
N ARG A 338 3.20 8.68 -10.68
CA ARG A 338 2.77 9.78 -9.82
C ARG A 338 2.10 10.85 -10.66
N TYR A 339 0.81 11.10 -10.44
CA TYR A 339 0.14 12.25 -11.05
C TYR A 339 0.86 13.55 -10.65
N ARG A 340 1.02 14.45 -11.61
CA ARG A 340 1.62 15.76 -11.36
C ARG A 340 0.61 16.63 -10.61
N LYS A 341 1.06 17.17 -9.49
CA LYS A 341 0.34 18.08 -8.61
C LYS A 341 0.48 19.54 -9.07
N LEU A 342 -0.40 20.43 -8.61
CA LEU A 342 -0.29 21.88 -8.90
C LEU A 342 0.76 22.58 -8.02
N GLY A 343 1.09 21.99 -6.88
CA GLY A 343 2.00 22.53 -5.86
C GLY A 343 1.31 23.46 -4.86
N LEU A 344 -0.01 23.36 -4.70
CA LEU A 344 -0.79 24.19 -3.77
C LEU A 344 -0.88 23.52 -2.38
N SER A 345 -0.93 24.32 -1.32
CA SER A 345 -0.92 23.83 0.07
C SER A 345 -2.12 22.96 0.44
N ASP A 346 -3.28 23.23 -0.17
CA ASP A 346 -4.58 22.66 0.24
C ASP A 346 -5.03 21.50 -0.67
N GLU A 347 -4.17 21.01 -1.58
CA GLU A 347 -4.55 19.95 -2.53
C GLU A 347 -5.05 18.69 -1.83
N GLU A 348 -4.36 18.25 -0.78
CA GLU A 348 -4.69 17.03 -0.05
C GLU A 348 -6.07 17.09 0.61
N ARG A 349 -6.51 18.28 1.06
CA ARG A 349 -7.85 18.46 1.63
C ARG A 349 -8.94 18.18 0.61
N PHE A 350 -8.71 18.55 -0.64
CA PHE A 350 -9.72 18.46 -1.69
C PHE A 350 -9.58 17.22 -2.58
N GLU A 351 -8.51 16.43 -2.45
CA GLU A 351 -8.35 15.16 -3.19
C GLU A 351 -9.53 14.22 -2.92
N GLY A 352 -10.28 13.87 -3.98
CA GLY A 352 -11.51 13.07 -3.86
C GLY A 352 -12.73 13.82 -3.31
N ALA A 353 -12.56 15.06 -2.85
CA ALA A 353 -13.59 15.98 -2.37
C ALA A 353 -13.76 17.20 -3.30
N GLY A 354 -13.45 17.03 -4.58
CA GLY A 354 -13.56 18.08 -5.61
C GLY A 354 -12.30 18.21 -6.47
N LEU A 355 -11.13 17.77 -6.01
CA LEU A 355 -9.91 17.67 -6.81
C LEU A 355 -9.73 16.25 -7.34
N PHE A 356 -9.56 16.11 -8.65
CA PHE A 356 -9.47 14.84 -9.36
C PHE A 356 -8.34 14.83 -10.39
N TYR A 357 -7.73 13.67 -10.64
CA TYR A 357 -6.70 13.46 -11.67
C TYR A 357 -7.20 12.66 -12.88
N ALA A 358 -8.49 12.35 -12.90
CA ALA A 358 -9.18 11.69 -14.00
C ALA A 358 -10.63 12.15 -14.06
N ALA A 359 -11.17 12.27 -15.27
CA ALA A 359 -12.59 12.53 -15.48
C ALA A 359 -13.28 11.23 -15.87
N THR A 360 -13.97 10.60 -14.91
CA THR A 360 -14.70 9.34 -15.12
C THR A 360 -16.21 9.57 -14.93
N GLU A 361 -17.02 8.55 -15.21
CA GLU A 361 -18.47 8.64 -15.05
C GLU A 361 -18.88 8.98 -13.60
N LEU A 362 -18.06 8.60 -12.62
CA LEU A 362 -18.31 8.89 -11.20
C LEU A 362 -18.22 10.40 -10.92
N GLU A 363 -17.08 11.01 -11.25
CA GLU A 363 -16.88 12.44 -11.02
C GLU A 363 -17.83 13.28 -11.88
N ALA A 364 -18.11 12.83 -13.11
CA ALA A 364 -19.02 13.53 -14.01
C ALA A 364 -20.47 13.52 -13.52
N ARG A 365 -20.89 12.51 -12.75
CA ARG A 365 -22.19 12.49 -12.04
C ARG A 365 -22.21 13.48 -10.88
N ALA A 366 -21.13 13.55 -10.10
CA ALA A 366 -21.01 14.50 -9.00
C ALA A 366 -21.03 15.96 -9.47
N CYS A 367 -20.52 16.22 -10.67
CA CYS A 367 -20.45 17.57 -11.27
C CYS A 367 -21.68 17.94 -12.14
N LYS A 368 -22.75 17.12 -12.13
CA LYS A 368 -23.91 17.33 -13.01
C LYS A 368 -24.59 18.68 -12.71
N GLY A 369 -24.71 19.52 -13.74
CA GLY A 369 -25.33 20.84 -13.64
C GLY A 369 -24.52 21.88 -12.87
N GLN A 370 -23.26 21.60 -12.53
CA GLN A 370 -22.36 22.49 -11.79
C GLN A 370 -21.24 23.00 -12.69
N GLU A 371 -20.48 23.99 -12.23
CA GLU A 371 -19.26 24.45 -12.91
C GLU A 371 -18.06 23.59 -12.53
N VAL A 372 -17.19 23.31 -13.51
CA VAL A 372 -15.95 22.56 -13.29
C VAL A 372 -14.76 23.24 -13.98
N VAL A 373 -13.58 23.03 -13.42
CA VAL A 373 -12.30 23.51 -13.95
C VAL A 373 -11.44 22.33 -14.34
N ILE A 374 -10.75 22.42 -15.47
CA ILE A 374 -9.78 21.43 -15.95
C ILE A 374 -8.46 22.15 -16.15
N VAL A 375 -7.39 21.62 -15.55
CA VAL A 375 -6.04 22.17 -15.72
C VAL A 375 -5.27 21.30 -16.69
N GLY A 376 -4.84 21.87 -17.82
CA GLY A 376 -3.98 21.19 -18.79
C GLY A 376 -4.23 21.63 -20.23
N GLY A 377 -3.18 21.57 -21.05
CA GLY A 377 -3.25 21.96 -22.47
C GLY A 377 -3.19 20.81 -23.47
N GLY A 378 -3.01 19.57 -22.99
CA GLY A 378 -2.81 18.40 -23.84
C GLY A 378 -4.10 17.65 -24.21
N ASN A 379 -3.96 16.63 -25.06
CA ASN A 379 -5.07 15.78 -25.50
C ASN A 379 -5.96 15.23 -24.37
N SER A 380 -5.37 14.76 -23.26
CA SER A 380 -6.13 14.23 -22.11
C SER A 380 -7.04 15.31 -21.48
N ALA A 381 -6.57 16.55 -21.40
CA ALA A 381 -7.34 17.67 -20.88
C ALA A 381 -8.52 18.02 -21.81
N GLY A 382 -8.27 18.10 -23.12
CA GLY A 382 -9.33 18.36 -24.10
C GLY A 382 -10.39 17.24 -24.16
N GLN A 383 -9.99 15.98 -24.03
CA GLN A 383 -10.92 14.84 -24.00
C GLN A 383 -11.78 14.87 -22.75
N ALA A 384 -11.19 15.17 -21.59
CA ALA A 384 -11.92 15.36 -20.34
C ALA A 384 -12.88 16.54 -20.42
N ALA A 385 -12.48 17.65 -21.04
CA ALA A 385 -13.33 18.80 -21.24
C ALA A 385 -14.59 18.44 -22.05
N MET A 386 -14.41 17.77 -23.19
CA MET A 386 -15.55 17.33 -24.00
C MET A 386 -16.43 16.28 -23.29
N PHE A 387 -15.84 15.41 -22.48
CA PHE A 387 -16.58 14.42 -21.70
C PHE A 387 -17.43 15.08 -20.59
N LEU A 388 -16.86 16.01 -19.85
CA LEU A 388 -17.53 16.74 -18.77
C LEU A 388 -18.57 17.75 -19.31
N ALA A 389 -18.34 18.34 -20.48
CA ALA A 389 -19.27 19.27 -21.12
C ALA A 389 -20.64 18.63 -21.40
N GLY A 390 -20.73 17.30 -21.47
CA GLY A 390 -22.01 16.58 -21.59
C GLY A 390 -22.86 16.55 -20.31
N ARG A 391 -22.32 16.95 -19.15
CA ARG A 391 -23.00 16.87 -17.84
C ARG A 391 -22.89 18.14 -16.99
N ALA A 392 -21.77 18.85 -17.07
CA ALA A 392 -21.53 20.10 -16.35
C ALA A 392 -22.29 21.27 -17.00
N SER A 393 -22.64 22.27 -16.19
CA SER A 393 -23.25 23.51 -16.69
C SER A 393 -22.22 24.40 -17.40
N CYS A 394 -20.97 24.40 -16.92
CA CYS A 394 -19.83 25.06 -17.55
C CYS A 394 -18.56 24.24 -17.30
N VAL A 395 -17.69 24.16 -18.31
CA VAL A 395 -16.36 23.54 -18.22
C VAL A 395 -15.31 24.59 -18.58
N ARG A 396 -14.43 24.88 -17.64
CA ARG A 396 -13.37 25.89 -17.79
C ARG A 396 -12.03 25.20 -17.96
N LEU A 397 -11.46 25.25 -19.16
CA LEU A 397 -10.17 24.67 -19.48
C LEU A 397 -9.07 25.72 -19.25
N VAL A 398 -8.37 25.61 -18.12
CA VAL A 398 -7.28 26.47 -17.72
C VAL A 398 -5.95 25.87 -18.19
N CYS A 399 -5.14 26.64 -18.91
CA CYS A 399 -3.81 26.19 -19.29
C CYS A 399 -2.79 27.33 -19.35
N ARG A 400 -1.54 27.02 -19.00
CA ARG A 400 -0.42 27.97 -19.01
C ARG A 400 0.08 28.32 -20.42
N GLY A 401 -0.20 27.46 -21.40
CA GLY A 401 0.23 27.65 -22.77
C GLY A 401 -0.45 28.86 -23.42
N HIS A 402 0.19 29.40 -24.45
CA HIS A 402 -0.42 30.44 -25.30
C HIS A 402 -1.19 29.84 -26.50
N ASP A 403 -0.96 28.55 -26.80
CA ASP A 403 -1.61 27.83 -27.89
C ASP A 403 -1.78 26.34 -27.52
N LEU A 404 -2.96 25.77 -27.78
CA LEU A 404 -3.26 24.35 -27.58
C LEU A 404 -2.68 23.47 -28.70
N SER A 405 -2.43 24.02 -29.90
CA SER A 405 -2.03 23.28 -31.10
C SER A 405 -0.74 22.48 -30.94
N HIS A 406 0.14 22.90 -30.03
CA HIS A 406 1.39 22.22 -29.73
C HIS A 406 1.22 20.84 -29.08
N THR A 407 0.15 20.63 -28.31
CA THR A 407 -0.01 19.42 -27.48
C THR A 407 -1.40 18.77 -27.57
N MET A 408 -2.33 19.43 -28.26
CA MET A 408 -3.69 18.94 -28.49
C MET A 408 -3.95 18.78 -29.99
N SER A 409 -4.64 17.69 -30.35
CA SER A 409 -5.01 17.39 -31.72
C SER A 409 -6.04 18.41 -32.25
N GLN A 410 -5.86 18.86 -33.50
CA GLN A 410 -6.68 19.92 -34.11
C GLN A 410 -8.19 19.67 -34.02
N TYR A 411 -8.65 18.45 -34.28
CA TYR A 411 -10.08 18.13 -34.22
C TYR A 411 -10.69 18.40 -32.82
N LEU A 412 -9.88 18.23 -31.77
CA LEU A 412 -10.33 18.40 -30.40
C LEU A 412 -10.38 19.88 -30.05
N ILE A 413 -9.40 20.66 -30.50
CA ILE A 413 -9.41 22.14 -30.44
C ILE A 413 -10.68 22.67 -31.12
N ASP A 414 -10.99 22.20 -32.33
CA ASP A 414 -12.19 22.60 -33.07
C ASP A 414 -13.48 22.26 -32.31
N ARG A 415 -13.53 21.12 -31.61
CA ARG A 415 -14.69 20.73 -30.79
C ARG A 415 -14.83 21.60 -29.54
N LEU A 416 -13.73 21.94 -28.88
CA LEU A 416 -13.74 22.81 -27.70
C LEU A 416 -14.25 24.20 -28.05
N HIS A 417 -13.79 24.79 -29.16
CA HIS A 417 -14.27 26.11 -29.62
C HIS A 417 -15.75 26.12 -30.04
N ARG A 418 -16.30 24.98 -30.45
CA ARG A 418 -17.72 24.85 -30.83
C ARG A 418 -18.64 24.55 -29.66
N ALA A 419 -18.10 24.09 -28.53
CA ALA A 419 -18.91 23.73 -27.37
C ALA A 419 -19.41 25.00 -26.67
N THR A 420 -20.74 25.12 -26.51
CA THR A 420 -21.37 26.34 -25.99
C THR A 420 -21.18 26.55 -24.49
N ASN A 421 -20.78 25.50 -23.77
CA ASN A 421 -20.54 25.51 -22.32
C ASN A 421 -19.07 25.26 -21.96
N VAL A 422 -18.14 25.40 -22.90
CA VAL A 422 -16.70 25.31 -22.65
C VAL A 422 -16.06 26.70 -22.75
N VAL A 423 -15.32 27.09 -21.71
CA VAL A 423 -14.53 28.31 -21.66
C VAL A 423 -13.05 27.93 -21.63
N ILE A 424 -12.24 28.48 -22.53
CA ILE A 424 -10.81 28.22 -22.58
C ILE A 424 -10.07 29.43 -22.01
N GLU A 425 -9.37 29.24 -20.90
CA GLU A 425 -8.56 30.26 -20.21
C GLU A 425 -7.07 29.93 -20.47
N MET A 426 -6.54 30.52 -21.54
CA MET A 426 -5.13 30.40 -21.92
C MET A 426 -4.25 31.28 -21.02
N ARG A 427 -2.95 30.98 -20.99
CA ARG A 427 -1.95 31.70 -20.19
C ARG A 427 -2.36 31.93 -18.73
N SER A 428 -3.13 30.99 -18.21
CA SER A 428 -3.74 31.07 -16.90
C SER A 428 -3.31 29.89 -16.05
N GLU A 429 -3.26 30.10 -14.73
CA GLU A 429 -2.95 29.05 -13.78
C GLU A 429 -3.80 29.12 -12.52
N VAL A 430 -4.13 27.94 -11.98
CA VAL A 430 -4.79 27.82 -10.69
C VAL A 430 -3.75 28.05 -9.60
N ILE A 431 -4.02 29.01 -8.71
CA ILE A 431 -3.12 29.43 -7.62
C ILE A 431 -3.70 29.23 -6.23
N GLY A 432 -4.99 28.88 -6.12
CA GLY A 432 -5.67 28.68 -4.84
C GLY A 432 -6.88 27.76 -4.98
N LEU A 433 -7.17 27.02 -3.90
CA LEU A 433 -8.32 26.11 -3.78
C LEU A 433 -9.16 26.56 -2.58
N LEU A 434 -10.46 26.75 -2.78
CA LEU A 434 -11.35 27.37 -1.81
C LEU A 434 -12.55 26.46 -1.53
N GLY A 435 -12.96 26.41 -0.26
CA GLY A 435 -14.10 25.62 0.21
C GLY A 435 -13.90 25.06 1.62
N GLY A 436 -14.98 24.53 2.21
CA GLY A 436 -14.94 23.82 3.49
C GLY A 436 -14.50 22.37 3.34
N ASP A 437 -15.44 21.44 3.53
CA ASP A 437 -15.20 19.99 3.40
C ASP A 437 -15.10 19.52 1.94
N ARG A 438 -15.47 20.37 0.98
CA ARG A 438 -15.43 20.12 -0.47
C ARG A 438 -14.99 21.36 -1.22
N LEU A 439 -14.45 21.16 -2.41
CA LEU A 439 -14.09 22.25 -3.31
C LEU A 439 -15.34 23.01 -3.74
N GLU A 440 -15.32 24.33 -3.57
CA GLU A 440 -16.42 25.24 -3.95
C GLU A 440 -15.97 26.21 -5.06
N SER A 441 -14.69 26.60 -5.04
CA SER A 441 -14.11 27.48 -6.04
C SER A 441 -12.59 27.36 -6.13
N VAL A 442 -12.01 27.95 -7.17
CA VAL A 442 -10.56 28.03 -7.38
C VAL A 442 -10.15 29.46 -7.75
N ASP A 443 -8.98 29.88 -7.29
CA ASP A 443 -8.38 31.14 -7.73
C ASP A 443 -7.56 30.89 -8.99
N VAL A 444 -7.88 31.62 -10.07
CA VAL A 444 -7.15 31.57 -11.33
C VAL A 444 -6.43 32.89 -11.54
N ARG A 445 -5.13 32.82 -11.81
CA ARG A 445 -4.29 33.95 -12.19
C ARG A 445 -4.01 33.92 -13.68
N ASP A 446 -4.23 35.05 -14.34
CA ASP A 446 -3.91 35.26 -15.76
C ASP A 446 -2.46 35.76 -15.98
N ASP A 447 -2.08 36.03 -17.23
CA ASP A 447 -0.74 36.52 -17.60
C ASP A 447 -0.50 37.99 -17.26
N GLU A 448 -1.55 38.74 -16.93
CA GLU A 448 -1.47 40.10 -16.39
C GLU A 448 -1.25 40.11 -14.87
N GLY A 449 -1.28 38.93 -14.24
CA GLY A 449 -1.11 38.74 -12.81
C GLY A 449 -2.38 39.00 -12.01
N GLN A 450 -3.53 39.19 -12.67
CA GLN A 450 -4.82 39.36 -12.01
C GLN A 450 -5.31 37.99 -11.53
N ALA A 451 -5.61 37.89 -10.24
CA ALA A 451 -6.20 36.70 -9.64
C ALA A 451 -7.70 36.91 -9.45
N ALA A 452 -8.51 35.95 -9.89
CA ALA A 452 -9.94 35.99 -9.70
C ALA A 452 -10.52 34.60 -9.42
N GLU A 453 -11.49 34.56 -8.52
CA GLU A 453 -12.19 33.35 -8.12
C GLU A 453 -13.06 32.81 -9.27
N ARG A 454 -13.13 31.48 -9.40
CA ARG A 454 -14.01 30.77 -10.31
C ARG A 454 -14.80 29.73 -9.51
N PRO A 455 -16.14 29.79 -9.50
CA PRO A 455 -16.95 28.72 -8.94
C PRO A 455 -16.60 27.39 -9.61
N ALA A 456 -16.36 26.36 -8.80
CA ALA A 456 -16.00 25.04 -9.30
C ALA A 456 -16.27 23.99 -8.22
N CYS A 457 -17.24 23.11 -8.47
CA CYS A 457 -17.44 21.95 -7.60
C CYS A 457 -16.42 20.83 -7.88
N GLY A 458 -15.65 20.97 -8.97
CA GLY A 458 -14.71 19.98 -9.46
C GLY A 458 -13.53 20.62 -10.20
N LEU A 459 -12.31 20.27 -9.79
CA LEU A 459 -11.04 20.61 -10.41
C LEU A 459 -10.37 19.34 -10.93
N PHE A 460 -10.17 19.23 -12.24
CA PHE A 460 -9.58 18.08 -12.90
C PHE A 460 -8.17 18.41 -13.38
N VAL A 461 -7.15 17.88 -12.70
CA VAL A 461 -5.74 18.12 -12.99
C VAL A 461 -5.23 17.14 -14.05
N MET A 462 -5.14 17.60 -15.29
CA MET A 462 -4.82 16.83 -16.50
C MET A 462 -3.46 17.19 -17.09
N ILE A 463 -2.46 17.40 -16.23
CA ILE A 463 -1.09 17.81 -16.61
C ILE A 463 -0.10 16.64 -16.74
N GLY A 464 -0.60 15.40 -16.65
CA GLY A 464 0.15 14.16 -16.85
C GLY A 464 0.59 13.48 -15.56
N ALA A 465 1.33 12.39 -15.72
CA ALA A 465 1.88 11.59 -14.63
C ALA A 465 3.32 11.19 -14.97
N ASP A 466 4.17 11.12 -13.94
CA ASP A 466 5.56 10.72 -14.05
C ASP A 466 5.70 9.26 -13.56
N PRO A 467 6.13 8.32 -14.43
CA PRO A 467 6.29 6.93 -14.05
C PRO A 467 7.43 6.75 -13.04
N CYS A 468 7.28 5.80 -12.11
CA CYS A 468 8.27 5.50 -11.07
C CYS A 468 9.40 4.60 -11.62
N THR A 469 10.13 5.06 -12.63
CA THR A 469 11.08 4.26 -13.45
C THR A 469 12.53 4.73 -13.37
N ASN A 470 12.87 5.73 -12.55
CA ASN A 470 14.23 6.26 -12.45
C ASN A 470 15.30 5.19 -12.14
N TRP A 471 14.95 4.19 -11.33
CA TRP A 471 15.81 3.07 -10.94
C TRP A 471 16.02 2.02 -12.06
N LEU A 472 15.30 2.14 -13.17
CA LEU A 472 15.33 1.23 -14.32
C LEU A 472 16.12 1.79 -15.51
N ARG A 473 16.67 3.02 -15.39
CA ARG A 473 17.41 3.66 -16.48
C ARG A 473 18.57 2.77 -16.92
N GLY A 474 18.59 2.43 -18.21
CA GLY A 474 19.59 1.54 -18.80
C GLY A 474 19.34 0.04 -18.61
N ALA A 475 18.39 -0.36 -17.74
CA ALA A 475 18.02 -1.75 -17.55
C ALA A 475 16.96 -2.20 -18.56
N VAL A 476 15.87 -1.44 -18.71
CA VAL A 476 14.77 -1.74 -19.66
C VAL A 476 14.51 -0.57 -20.61
N LYS A 477 13.88 -0.86 -21.75
CA LYS A 477 13.40 0.18 -22.67
C LYS A 477 12.24 0.97 -22.07
N LEU A 478 12.33 2.29 -22.17
CA LEU A 478 11.29 3.24 -21.77
C LEU A 478 10.81 4.01 -23.01
N ASP A 479 9.55 4.43 -23.03
CA ASP A 479 9.04 5.35 -24.04
C ASP A 479 9.53 6.79 -23.80
N ASP A 480 9.22 7.71 -24.71
CA ASP A 480 9.64 9.13 -24.63
C ASP A 480 9.10 9.86 -23.38
N ARG A 481 8.12 9.27 -22.69
CA ARG A 481 7.52 9.78 -21.45
C ARG A 481 8.03 9.04 -20.21
N GLY A 482 8.99 8.12 -20.38
CA GLY A 482 9.62 7.35 -19.31
C GLY A 482 8.84 6.11 -18.84
N PHE A 483 7.75 5.72 -19.50
CA PHE A 483 6.98 4.52 -19.13
C PHE A 483 7.64 3.25 -19.67
N VAL A 484 7.53 2.14 -18.96
CA VAL A 484 8.14 0.87 -19.38
C VAL A 484 7.43 0.32 -20.61
N MET A 485 8.19 0.05 -21.67
CA MET A 485 7.68 -0.60 -22.86
C MET A 485 7.62 -2.11 -22.65
N THR A 486 6.55 -2.76 -23.12
CA THR A 486 6.36 -4.21 -22.99
C THR A 486 5.87 -4.85 -24.29
N GLY A 487 5.96 -6.18 -24.36
CA GLY A 487 5.44 -6.97 -25.48
C GLY A 487 6.06 -6.54 -26.81
N HIS A 488 5.19 -6.38 -27.82
CA HIS A 488 5.61 -6.02 -29.18
C HIS A 488 6.31 -4.65 -29.24
N ASP A 489 5.95 -3.71 -28.36
CA ASP A 489 6.49 -2.36 -28.39
C ASP A 489 7.99 -2.33 -28.00
N CYS A 490 8.44 -3.26 -27.16
CA CYS A 490 9.86 -3.34 -26.76
C CYS A 490 10.71 -4.32 -27.57
N ALA A 491 10.08 -5.19 -28.38
CA ALA A 491 10.74 -6.27 -29.10
C ALA A 491 11.80 -5.72 -30.09
N THR A 492 13.04 -6.24 -30.02
CA THR A 492 14.12 -5.92 -30.99
C THR A 492 14.20 -6.94 -32.13
N ALA A 493 13.53 -8.08 -32.00
CA ALA A 493 13.57 -9.21 -32.92
C ALA A 493 12.19 -9.91 -32.93
N PRO A 494 11.84 -10.73 -33.93
CA PRO A 494 10.56 -11.43 -34.02
C PRO A 494 10.49 -12.62 -33.05
N ARG A 495 10.81 -12.41 -31.77
CA ARG A 495 10.42 -13.30 -30.69
C ARG A 495 9.02 -12.89 -30.23
N SER A 496 8.18 -13.87 -29.93
CA SER A 496 6.91 -13.64 -29.25
C SER A 496 7.20 -13.20 -27.81
N HIS A 497 7.41 -11.91 -27.58
CA HIS A 497 7.45 -11.36 -26.22
C HIS A 497 6.06 -11.50 -25.60
N GLY A 498 6.01 -11.94 -24.34
CA GLY A 498 4.75 -11.95 -23.59
C GLY A 498 4.19 -10.53 -23.48
N LEU A 499 2.87 -10.38 -23.39
CA LEU A 499 2.18 -9.08 -23.37
C LEU A 499 2.79 -8.07 -22.37
N PHE A 500 3.20 -8.55 -21.20
CA PHE A 500 3.74 -7.75 -20.10
C PHE A 500 5.26 -7.86 -19.95
N GLU A 501 5.93 -8.62 -20.82
CA GLU A 501 7.38 -8.80 -20.77
C GLU A 501 8.08 -7.55 -21.27
N THR A 502 9.13 -7.12 -20.58
CA THR A 502 9.93 -5.95 -20.95
C THR A 502 11.00 -6.33 -22.00
N SER A 503 11.91 -5.40 -22.31
CA SER A 503 13.09 -5.71 -23.13
C SER A 503 14.08 -6.67 -22.46
N LEU A 504 13.94 -6.95 -21.16
CA LEU A 504 14.71 -7.96 -20.43
C LEU A 504 13.87 -9.24 -20.23
N PRO A 505 14.30 -10.40 -20.76
CA PRO A 505 13.54 -11.64 -20.65
C PRO A 505 13.31 -12.11 -19.21
N GLY A 506 12.07 -12.41 -18.84
CA GLY A 506 11.70 -12.73 -17.46
C GLY A 506 11.65 -11.53 -16.50
N VAL A 507 11.74 -10.30 -17.02
CA VAL A 507 11.36 -9.08 -16.31
C VAL A 507 10.08 -8.56 -16.96
N PHE A 508 9.06 -8.33 -16.15
CA PHE A 508 7.73 -7.93 -16.57
C PHE A 508 7.36 -6.57 -15.98
N ALA A 509 6.44 -5.86 -16.62
CA ALA A 509 5.88 -4.62 -16.08
C ALA A 509 4.35 -4.62 -16.19
N VAL A 510 3.67 -4.23 -15.10
CA VAL A 510 2.21 -4.27 -14.98
C VAL A 510 1.67 -3.00 -14.33
N GLY A 511 0.43 -2.64 -14.68
CA GLY A 511 -0.24 -1.46 -14.17
C GLY A 511 0.36 -0.15 -14.71
N ASP A 512 0.21 0.91 -13.93
CA ASP A 512 0.40 2.28 -14.42
C ASP A 512 1.85 2.65 -14.77
N VAL A 513 2.83 1.82 -14.43
CA VAL A 513 4.23 2.03 -14.83
C VAL A 513 4.46 1.73 -16.32
N ARG A 514 3.56 0.94 -16.94
CA ARG A 514 3.66 0.46 -18.32
C ARG A 514 3.13 1.50 -19.32
N SER A 515 3.77 1.58 -20.48
CA SER A 515 3.28 2.39 -21.60
C SER A 515 1.97 1.82 -22.14
N GLY A 516 1.01 2.70 -22.46
CA GLY A 516 -0.30 2.29 -22.97
C GLY A 516 -1.21 1.56 -21.96
N SER A 517 -0.90 1.57 -20.66
CA SER A 517 -1.79 1.02 -19.63
C SER A 517 -3.08 1.84 -19.49
N VAL A 518 -4.17 1.17 -19.08
CA VAL A 518 -5.53 1.73 -19.02
C VAL A 518 -5.73 2.69 -17.83
N LYS A 519 -4.77 2.74 -16.88
CA LYS A 519 -4.81 3.60 -15.67
C LYS A 519 -6.07 3.40 -14.83
N ARG A 520 -6.39 2.13 -14.54
CA ARG A 520 -7.58 1.71 -13.77
C ARG A 520 -7.21 0.64 -12.76
N VAL A 521 -7.77 0.73 -11.55
CA VAL A 521 -7.54 -0.25 -10.47
C VAL A 521 -7.88 -1.67 -10.92
N ALA A 522 -9.05 -1.89 -11.52
CA ALA A 522 -9.46 -3.23 -12.01
C ALA A 522 -8.51 -3.77 -13.10
N SER A 523 -8.07 -2.92 -14.03
CA SER A 523 -7.08 -3.32 -15.05
C SER A 523 -5.74 -3.66 -14.42
N ALA A 524 -5.26 -2.85 -13.47
CA ALA A 524 -4.01 -3.08 -12.76
C ALA A 524 -4.03 -4.43 -12.01
N VAL A 525 -5.13 -4.73 -11.30
CA VAL A 525 -5.33 -6.04 -10.66
C VAL A 525 -5.31 -7.17 -11.69
N GLY A 526 -6.01 -7.01 -12.82
CA GLY A 526 -6.01 -8.01 -13.90
C GLY A 526 -4.62 -8.26 -14.50
N GLU A 527 -3.86 -7.20 -14.82
CA GLU A 527 -2.49 -7.31 -15.33
C GLU A 527 -1.58 -8.03 -14.32
N GLY A 528 -1.68 -7.68 -13.03
CA GLY A 528 -0.92 -8.32 -11.95
C GLY A 528 -1.26 -9.80 -11.75
N SER A 529 -2.49 -10.22 -12.02
CA SER A 529 -2.88 -11.63 -11.98
C SER A 529 -2.33 -12.40 -13.19
N VAL A 530 -2.60 -11.90 -14.40
CA VAL A 530 -2.30 -12.60 -15.66
C VAL A 530 -0.79 -12.77 -15.89
N VAL A 531 0.04 -11.86 -15.39
CA VAL A 531 1.51 -11.95 -15.54
C VAL A 531 2.11 -13.21 -14.89
N VAL A 532 1.45 -13.78 -13.87
CA VAL A 532 1.95 -14.97 -13.13
C VAL A 532 2.08 -16.19 -14.06
N GLN A 533 1.20 -16.34 -15.05
CA GLN A 533 1.32 -17.40 -16.05
C GLN A 533 2.63 -17.30 -16.85
N ALA A 534 3.04 -16.09 -17.25
CA ALA A 534 4.29 -15.86 -17.96
C ALA A 534 5.52 -16.12 -17.07
N ILE A 535 5.38 -15.87 -15.76
CA ILE A 535 6.40 -16.18 -14.76
C ILE A 535 6.59 -17.69 -14.66
N HIS A 536 5.52 -18.50 -14.61
CA HIS A 536 5.64 -19.96 -14.63
C HIS A 536 6.37 -20.47 -15.88
N ALA A 537 6.03 -19.94 -17.07
CA ALA A 537 6.73 -20.29 -18.30
C ALA A 537 8.23 -19.96 -18.24
N ARG A 538 8.60 -18.80 -17.67
CA ARG A 538 9.99 -18.42 -17.43
C ARG A 538 10.71 -19.39 -16.48
N LEU A 539 10.07 -19.75 -15.37
CA LEU A 539 10.64 -20.66 -14.38
C LEU A 539 10.83 -22.08 -14.94
N ALA A 540 9.90 -22.56 -15.77
CA ALA A 540 10.04 -23.84 -16.47
C ALA A 540 11.24 -23.84 -17.42
N ALA A 541 11.38 -22.79 -18.24
CA ALA A 541 12.52 -22.66 -19.16
C ALA A 541 13.88 -22.62 -18.44
N LEU A 542 13.94 -22.01 -17.24
CA LEU A 542 15.17 -22.02 -16.43
C LEU A 542 15.51 -23.41 -15.90
N ARG A 543 14.52 -24.24 -15.55
CA ARG A 543 14.75 -25.63 -15.08
C ARG A 543 15.29 -26.51 -16.21
N GLU A 544 14.78 -26.32 -17.43
CA GLU A 544 15.25 -27.03 -18.63
C GLU A 544 16.71 -26.70 -18.96
N GLN A 545 17.14 -25.44 -18.77
CA GLN A 545 18.52 -25.02 -19.03
C GLN A 545 19.55 -25.58 -18.03
N VAL A 546 19.11 -26.01 -16.85
CA VAL A 546 19.98 -26.57 -15.78
C VAL A 546 20.05 -28.10 -15.86
N SER A 547 19.17 -28.76 -16.62
CA SER A 547 19.15 -30.22 -16.74
C SER A 547 20.19 -30.70 -17.76
N PRO A 548 21.07 -31.67 -17.44
CA PRO A 548 22.01 -32.21 -18.42
C PRO A 548 21.23 -32.86 -19.58
N PRO A 549 21.77 -32.87 -20.82
CA PRO A 549 21.10 -33.54 -21.93
C PRO A 549 20.86 -35.01 -21.58
N PRO A 550 19.75 -35.62 -22.03
CA PRO A 550 19.50 -37.03 -21.79
C PRO A 550 20.68 -37.84 -22.33
N ILE A 551 21.17 -38.77 -21.51
CA ILE A 551 22.19 -39.73 -21.94
C ILE A 551 21.55 -40.59 -23.02
N THR A 552 21.92 -40.37 -24.28
CA THR A 552 21.57 -41.25 -25.38
C THR A 552 22.26 -42.60 -25.13
N VAL A 553 21.47 -43.64 -24.87
CA VAL A 553 21.94 -45.03 -24.70
C VAL A 553 22.24 -45.64 -26.06
#